data_AF-A0A5D3E8D1-F1
#
_entry.id   AF-A0A5D3E8D1-F1
#
_cell.length_a   1.000
_cell.length_b   1.000
_cell.length_c   1.000
_cell.angle_alpha   90.00
_cell.angle_beta   90.00
_cell.angle_gamma   90.00
#
_symmetry.space_group_name_H-M   'P 1'
#
loop_
_entity.id
_entity.type
_entity.pdbx_description
1 polymer ?
#
loop_
_entity_poly.entity_id
_entity_poly.type
_entity_poly.pdbx_seq_one_letter_code
_entity_poly.pdbx_strand_id
1 'polypeptide(L)' 'MITQSTVTSAPQASRTQQMLPGYRRYSGNESASVSDLFEFLSFPSPEREEFLSDFCACSYRALGNIVSPNYQPK' A
#
# COMPACT_ATOMS: atom_id res chain seq x y z
N MET A 1 14.33 -27.67 -9.51
CA MET A 1 13.09 -26.97 -9.11
C MET A 1 13.31 -25.49 -9.35
N ILE A 2 12.57 -24.88 -10.26
CA ILE A 2 12.68 -23.44 -10.51
C ILE A 2 11.81 -22.77 -9.45
N THR A 3 12.42 -22.22 -8.40
CA THR A 3 11.72 -21.34 -7.48
C THR A 3 11.31 -20.10 -8.26
N GLN A 4 10.05 -20.05 -8.69
CA GLN A 4 9.46 -18.84 -9.25
C GLN A 4 9.45 -17.78 -8.15
N SER A 5 10.48 -16.94 -8.13
CA SER A 5 10.53 -15.77 -7.27
C SER A 5 9.43 -14.83 -7.73
N THR A 6 8.29 -14.83 -7.04
CA THR A 6 7.23 -13.86 -7.29
C THR A 6 7.78 -12.49 -6.91
N VAL A 7 8.12 -11.68 -7.91
CA VAL A 7 8.57 -10.30 -7.72
C VAL A 7 7.37 -9.50 -7.23
N THR A 8 7.35 -9.19 -5.93
CA THR A 8 6.35 -8.31 -5.34
C THR A 8 6.75 -6.87 -5.67
N SER A 9 6.12 -6.29 -6.68
CA SER A 9 6.33 -4.88 -7.03
C SER A 9 5.79 -3.96 -5.92
N ALA A 10 6.46 -2.82 -5.74
CA ALA A 10 5.98 -1.76 -4.86
C ALA A 10 4.51 -1.41 -5.19
N PRO A 11 3.67 -1.11 -4.18
CA PRO A 11 2.28 -0.76 -4.39
C PRO A 11 2.17 0.34 -5.44
N GLN A 12 1.43 0.06 -6.52
CA GLN A 12 1.27 0.98 -7.62
C GLN A 12 0.67 2.30 -7.09
N ALA A 13 1.45 3.38 -7.19
CA ALA A 13 1.13 4.69 -6.64
C ALA A 13 -0.14 5.35 -7.23
N SER A 14 -0.77 4.74 -8.24
CA SER A 14 -2.00 5.24 -8.89
C SER A 14 -3.20 5.41 -7.95
N ARG A 15 -3.15 4.90 -6.71
CA ARG A 15 -4.21 5.09 -5.71
C ARG A 15 -3.73 5.64 -4.37
N THR A 16 -2.47 6.03 -4.24
CA THR A 16 -1.93 6.59 -2.98
C THR A 16 -2.72 7.81 -2.54
N GLN A 17 -3.14 8.69 -3.47
CA GLN A 17 -4.00 9.84 -3.15
C GLN A 17 -5.34 9.42 -2.51
N GLN A 18 -5.90 8.28 -2.90
CA GLN A 18 -7.18 7.79 -2.38
C GLN A 18 -7.06 7.22 -0.96
N MET A 19 -5.84 6.83 -0.55
CA MET A 19 -5.54 6.32 0.79
C MET A 19 -5.25 7.44 1.81
N LEU A 20 -5.06 8.69 1.35
CA LEU A 20 -4.72 9.83 2.20
C LEU A 20 -5.71 10.10 3.34
N PRO A 21 -7.05 10.04 3.13
CA PRO A 21 -7.99 10.22 4.24
C PRO A 21 -7.85 9.15 5.32
N GLY A 22 -7.59 7.90 4.94
CA GLY A 22 -7.33 6.81 5.88
C GLY A 22 -6.04 7.05 6.66
N TYR A 23 -4.97 7.48 5.98
CA TYR A 23 -3.69 7.76 6.60
C TYR A 23 -3.73 8.91 7.61
N ARG A 24 -4.48 9.98 7.30
CA ARG A 24 -4.71 11.10 8.24
C ARG A 24 -5.42 10.65 9.52
N ARG A 25 -6.39 9.75 9.38
CA ARG A 25 -7.10 9.14 10.52
C ARG A 25 -6.16 8.23 11.34
N TYR A 26 -5.37 7.40 10.66
CA TYR A 26 -4.43 6.48 11.30
C TYR A 26 -3.31 7.22 12.06
N SER A 27 -2.67 8.20 11.41
CA SER A 27 -1.58 8.97 12.00
C SER A 27 -2.03 10.04 13.02
N GLY A 28 -3.32 10.36 13.07
CA GLY A 28 -3.85 11.48 13.84
C GLY A 28 -3.42 12.86 13.30
N ASN A 29 -2.79 12.92 12.13
CA ASN A 29 -2.32 14.17 11.51
C ASN A 29 -3.21 14.52 10.31
N GLU A 30 -4.22 15.36 10.52
CA GLU A 30 -5.13 15.84 9.46
C GLU A 30 -4.42 16.66 8.36
N SER A 31 -3.24 17.20 8.67
CA SER A 31 -2.43 17.99 7.73
C SER A 31 -1.46 17.14 6.91
N ALA A 32 -1.39 15.82 7.15
CA ALA A 32 -0.49 14.93 6.40
C ALA A 32 -0.75 15.02 4.89
N SER A 33 0.34 15.06 4.12
CA SER A 33 0.36 15.19 2.68
C SER A 33 0.48 13.83 1.98
N VAL A 34 0.31 13.83 0.66
CA VAL A 34 0.54 12.63 -0.17
C VAL A 34 2.02 12.18 -0.09
N SER A 35 2.95 13.11 0.08
CA SER A 35 4.37 12.81 0.23
C SER A 35 4.64 12.05 1.53
N ASP A 36 4.02 12.47 2.65
CA ASP A 36 4.13 11.78 3.94
C ASP A 36 3.60 10.36 3.86
N LEU A 37 2.45 10.18 3.19
CA LEU A 37 1.89 8.87 2.92
C LEU A 37 2.80 8.02 2.03
N PHE A 38 3.41 8.61 1.01
CA PHE A 38 4.32 7.90 0.12
C PHE A 38 5.58 7.43 0.86
N GLU A 39 6.16 8.28 1.70
CA GLU A 39 7.30 7.94 2.55
C GLU A 39 6.94 6.80 3.51
N PHE A 40 5.82 6.92 4.21
CA PHE A 40 5.29 5.89 5.10
C PHE A 40 5.10 4.53 4.38
N LEU A 41 4.51 4.53 3.18
CA LEU A 41 4.29 3.31 2.41
C LEU A 41 5.57 2.71 1.80
N SER A 42 6.62 3.52 1.64
CA SER A 42 7.91 3.12 1.07
C SER A 42 8.81 2.44 2.09
N PHE A 43 8.58 2.70 3.38
CA PHE A 43 9.34 2.08 4.46
C PHE A 43 8.62 0.83 4.98
N PRO A 44 9.22 -0.37 4.90
CA PRO A 44 8.62 -1.56 5.47
C PRO A 44 8.66 -1.50 7.01
N SER A 45 7.49 -1.37 7.63
CA SER A 45 7.34 -1.39 9.09
C SER A 45 6.06 -2.12 9.52
N PRO A 46 5.97 -2.56 10.79
CA PRO A 46 4.74 -3.12 11.34
C PRO A 46 3.54 -2.18 11.23
N GLU A 47 3.74 -0.88 11.47
CA GLU A 47 2.71 0.17 11.38
C GLU A 47 2.17 0.29 9.95
N ARG A 48 3.03 0.17 8.95
CA ARG A 48 2.61 0.12 7.55
C ARG A 48 1.68 -1.06 7.29
N GLU A 49 2.01 -2.24 7.79
CA GLU A 49 1.20 -3.44 7.57
C GLU A 49 -0.15 -3.34 8.31
N GLU A 50 -0.17 -2.79 9.52
CA GLU A 50 -1.41 -2.50 10.27
C GLU A 50 -2.30 -1.51 9.51
N PHE A 51 -1.74 -0.40 9.03
CA PHE A 51 -2.48 0.56 8.21
C PHE A 51 -3.06 -0.09 6.94
N LEU A 52 -2.27 -0.89 6.23
CA LEU A 52 -2.71 -1.58 5.02
C LEU A 52 -3.79 -2.64 5.32
N SER A 53 -3.70 -3.31 6.47
CA SER A 53 -4.70 -4.27 6.95
C SER A 53 -6.02 -3.58 7.29
N ASP A 54 -5.97 -2.48 8.04
CA ASP A 54 -7.15 -1.93 8.71
C ASP A 54 -7.87 -0.92 7.84
N PHE A 55 -7.14 -0.09 7.09
CA PHE A 55 -7.68 1.02 6.31
C PHE A 55 -7.74 0.73 4.80
N CYS A 56 -7.12 -0.37 4.33
CA CYS A 56 -7.06 -0.69 2.91
C CYS A 56 -7.62 -2.08 2.58
N ALA A 57 -8.33 -2.19 1.46
CA ALA A 57 -8.68 -3.45 0.84
C ALA A 57 -7.55 -3.88 -0.12
N CYS A 58 -7.03 -5.10 0.08
CA CYS A 58 -6.05 -5.68 -0.82
C CYS A 58 -6.74 -6.55 -1.87
N SER A 59 -6.47 -6.27 -3.14
CA SER A 59 -6.83 -7.13 -4.27
C SER A 59 -5.55 -7.56 -4.98
N TYR A 60 -5.49 -8.76 -5.51
CA TYR A 60 -4.32 -9.18 -6.30
C TYR A 60 -4.60 -9.01 -7.78
N ARG A 61 -3.73 -8.29 -8.50
CA ARG A 61 -3.78 -8.17 -9.95
C ARG A 61 -2.71 -9.05 -10.57
N ALA A 62 -3.14 -9.99 -11.42
CA ALA A 62 -2.24 -10.78 -12.25
C ALA A 62 -1.96 -10.03 -13.57
N LEU A 63 -0.70 -9.74 -13.84
CA LEU A 63 -0.20 -9.19 -15.10
C LEU A 63 0.77 -10.22 -15.69
N GLY A 64 0.25 -11.15 -16.49
CA GLY A 64 0.98 -12.32 -16.94
C GLY A 64 1.36 -13.22 -15.76
N ASN A 65 2.66 -13.44 -15.55
CA ASN A 65 3.20 -14.23 -14.42
C ASN A 65 3.51 -13.38 -13.17
N ILE A 66 3.16 -12.09 -13.16
CA ILE A 66 3.40 -11.18 -12.03
C ILE A 66 2.10 -11.03 -11.25
N VAL A 67 2.13 -11.37 -9.96
CA VAL A 67 1.04 -11.10 -9.02
C VAL A 67 1.42 -9.89 -8.19
N SER A 68 0.70 -8.79 -8.36
CA SER A 68 0.95 -7.54 -7.63
C SER A 68 -0.21 -7.24 -6.67
N PRO A 69 0.06 -6.95 -5.40
CA PRO A 69 -0.95 -6.44 -4.49
C PRO A 69 -1.40 -5.05 -4.96
N ASN A 70 -2.71 -4.86 -4.98
CA ASN A 70 -3.39 -3.63 -5.37
C ASN A 70 -4.27 -3.19 -4.21
N TYR A 71 -3.71 -2.32 -3.38
CA TYR A 71 -4.38 -1.72 -2.23
C TYR A 71 -5.31 -0.58 -2.69
N GLN A 72 -6.50 -0.55 -2.10
CA GLN A 72 -7.51 0.49 -2.30
C GLN A 72 -8.02 0.91 -0.91
N PRO A 73 -8.45 2.17 -0.69
CA PRO A 73 -9.09 2.53 0.57
C PRO A 73 -10.35 1.68 0.81
N LYS A 74 -10.64 1.37 2.07
CA LYS A 74 -11.92 0.76 2.50
C LYS A 74 -13.02 1.81 2.62
#